data_AF-A0A7Y5VLR5-F1
#
_entry.id   AF-A0A7Y5VLR5-F1
#
_cell.length_a   1.000
_cell.length_b   1.000
_cell.length_c   1.000
_cell.angle_alpha   90.00
_cell.angle_beta   90.00
_cell.angle_gamma   90.00
#
_symmetry.space_group_name_H-M   'P 1'
#
loop_
_entity.id
_entity.type
_entity.pdbx_description
1 polymer ?
#
loop_
_entity_poly.entity_id
_entity_poly.type
_entity_poly.pdbx_seq_one_letter_code
_entity_poly.pdbx_strand_id
1 'polypeptide(L)'
;MHSGLPDLSMPADEQAHLAAETFRMLADPTRIKLLWALLQGESSVTCLAELAGVSPTSVSQHLAKLRHAGLVRGRREGTYVST
;
A
#
# COMPACT_ATOMS: atom_id res chain seq x y z
N MET A 1 2.33 37.79 -14.80
CA MET A 1 1.97 37.02 -16.00
C MET A 1 2.89 35.81 -16.04
N HIS A 2 2.38 34.59 -15.82
CA HIS A 2 3.21 33.40 -16.04
C HIS A 2 3.31 33.17 -17.54
N SER A 3 4.49 33.36 -18.11
CA SER A 3 4.87 32.76 -19.38
C SER A 3 4.88 31.24 -19.15
N GLY A 4 3.74 30.60 -19.41
CA GLY A 4 3.53 29.18 -19.17
C GLY A 4 4.53 28.34 -19.95
N LEU A 5 5.04 27.28 -19.31
CA LEU A 5 5.80 26.23 -19.96
C LEU A 5 4.96 25.67 -21.12
N PRO A 6 5.48 25.65 -22.37
CA PRO A 6 4.76 25.05 -23.48
C PRO A 6 4.54 23.56 -23.18
N ASP A 7 3.32 23.08 -23.43
CA ASP A 7 2.86 21.69 -23.22
C ASP A 7 2.53 21.24 -21.79
N LEU A 8 2.35 22.16 -20.84
CA LEU A 8 1.90 21.80 -19.50
C LEU A 8 0.38 21.52 -19.47
N SER A 9 0.02 20.26 -19.67
CA SER A 9 -1.35 19.76 -19.49
C SER A 9 -1.59 19.39 -18.03
N MET A 10 -2.58 20.03 -17.41
CA MET A 10 -3.04 19.65 -16.07
C MET A 10 -4.02 18.47 -16.16
N PRO A 11 -4.00 17.55 -15.18
CA PRO A 11 -5.01 16.50 -15.10
C PRO A 11 -6.39 17.12 -14.89
N ALA A 12 -7.43 16.42 -15.31
CA ALA A 12 -8.80 16.78 -14.97
C ALA A 12 -9.00 16.70 -13.45
N ASP A 13 -9.90 17.53 -12.89
CA ASP A 13 -10.16 17.57 -11.46
C ASP A 13 -10.49 16.19 -10.89
N GLU A 14 -11.28 15.39 -11.59
CA GLU A 14 -11.60 14.01 -11.19
C GLU A 14 -10.36 13.13 -11.04
N GLN A 15 -9.41 13.23 -11.98
CA GLN A 15 -8.15 12.48 -11.93
C GLN A 15 -7.30 12.93 -10.73
N ALA A 16 -7.23 14.25 -10.48
CA ALA A 16 -6.50 14.79 -9.34
C ALA A 16 -7.10 14.35 -8.00
N HIS A 17 -8.44 14.33 -7.88
CA HIS A 17 -9.13 13.88 -6.67
C HIS A 17 -8.91 12.39 -6.41
N LEU A 18 -9.04 11.54 -7.44
CA LEU A 18 -8.78 10.10 -7.32
C LEU A 18 -7.34 9.81 -6.91
N ALA A 19 -6.37 10.52 -7.50
CA ALA A 19 -4.97 10.40 -7.12
C ALA A 19 -4.74 10.83 -5.67
N ALA A 20 -5.32 11.96 -5.24
CA ALA A 20 -5.20 12.45 -3.87
C ALA A 20 -5.80 11.48 -2.84
N GLU A 21 -6.93 10.84 -3.15
CA GLU A 21 -7.53 9.82 -2.30
C GLU A 21 -6.61 8.59 -2.17
N THR A 22 -6.07 8.13 -3.30
CA THR A 22 -5.10 7.03 -3.33
C THR A 22 -3.84 7.35 -2.52
N PHE A 23 -3.28 8.55 -2.69
CA PHE A 23 -2.12 9.00 -1.93
C PHE A 23 -2.41 9.13 -0.44
N ARG A 24 -3.60 9.59 -0.06
CA ARG A 24 -4.02 9.64 1.34
C ARG A 24 -4.10 8.24 1.95
N MET A 25 -4.59 7.27 1.17
CA MET A 25 -4.54 5.88 1.57
C MET A 25 -3.09 5.38 1.67
N LEU A 26 -2.16 5.82 0.84
CA LEU A 26 -0.74 5.45 0.95
C LEU A 26 0.04 6.18 2.05
N ALA A 27 -0.42 7.36 2.48
CA ALA A 27 0.28 8.28 3.39
C ALA A 27 0.30 7.79 4.85
N ASP A 28 0.85 6.60 5.07
CA ASP A 28 1.05 5.97 6.37
C ASP A 28 2.38 5.23 6.36
N PRO A 29 3.27 5.50 7.33
CA PRO A 29 4.60 4.90 7.35
C PRO A 29 4.59 3.38 7.34
N THR A 30 3.65 2.75 8.04
CA THR A 30 3.52 1.29 8.10
C THR A 30 3.14 0.75 6.73
N ARG A 31 2.15 1.33 6.05
CA ARG A 31 1.75 0.89 4.70
C ARG A 31 2.88 1.06 3.68
N ILE A 32 3.66 2.13 3.75
CA ILE A 32 4.83 2.32 2.89
C ILE A 32 5.86 1.22 3.15
N LYS A 33 6.19 0.91 4.41
CA LYS A 33 7.13 -0.18 4.74
C LYS A 33 6.63 -1.54 4.25
N LEU A 34 5.33 -1.83 4.42
CA LEU A 34 4.72 -3.08 3.95
C LEU A 34 4.82 -3.22 2.43
N LEU A 35 4.49 -2.16 1.68
CA LEU A 35 4.62 -2.16 0.22
C LEU A 35 6.08 -2.31 -0.22
N TRP A 36 7.00 -1.63 0.47
CA TRP A 36 8.43 -1.73 0.18
C TRP A 36 8.96 -3.15 0.37
N ALA A 37 8.53 -3.83 1.45
CA ALA A 37 8.88 -5.23 1.69
C ALA A 37 8.27 -6.16 0.63
N LEU A 38 6.99 -5.96 0.27
CA LEU A 38 6.30 -6.78 -0.73
C LEU A 38 6.83 -6.59 -2.16
N LEU A 39 7.42 -5.43 -2.46
CA LEU A 39 8.14 -5.21 -3.72
C LEU A 39 9.40 -6.10 -3.85
N GLN A 40 9.97 -6.55 -2.74
CA GLN A 40 11.12 -7.48 -2.75
C GLN A 40 10.69 -8.94 -2.91
N GLY A 41 9.41 -9.24 -2.72
CA GLY A 41 8.85 -10.59 -2.83
C GLY A 41 7.67 -10.84 -1.90
N GLU A 42 7.05 -12.00 -2.07
CA GLU A 42 5.98 -12.46 -1.19
C GLU A 42 6.52 -12.67 0.25
N SER A 43 5.75 -12.26 1.25
CA SER A 43 6.18 -12.33 2.65
C SER A 43 5.02 -12.62 3.60
N SER A 44 5.31 -13.32 4.69
CA SER A 44 4.32 -13.68 5.70
C SER A 44 3.94 -12.47 6.57
N VAL A 45 2.74 -12.50 7.17
CA VAL A 45 2.27 -11.44 8.08
C VAL A 45 3.24 -11.24 9.25
N THR A 46 3.84 -12.33 9.76
CA THR A 46 4.80 -12.27 10.86
C THR A 46 6.09 -11.56 10.45
N CYS A 47 6.67 -11.91 9.29
CA CYS A 47 7.88 -11.25 8.77
C CYS A 47 7.61 -9.76 8.50
N LEU A 48 6.45 -9.43 7.91
CA LEU A 48 6.03 -8.06 7.68
C LEU A 48 5.86 -7.27 8.99
N ALA A 49 5.39 -7.90 10.06
CA ALA A 49 5.24 -7.27 11.37
C ALA A 49 6.61 -6.89 11.97
N GLU A 50 7.58 -7.80 11.88
CA GLU A 50 8.96 -7.57 12.31
C GLU A 50 9.61 -6.43 11.52
N LEU A 51 9.53 -6.46 10.18
CA LEU A 51 10.08 -5.43 9.31
C LEU A 51 9.44 -4.05 9.52
N ALA A 52 8.13 -4.01 9.74
CA ALA A 52 7.40 -2.76 9.93
C ALA A 52 7.52 -2.20 11.35
N GLY A 53 7.86 -3.04 12.33
CA GLY A 53 7.94 -2.69 13.75
C GLY A 53 6.56 -2.53 14.41
N VAL A 54 5.57 -3.32 13.97
CA VAL A 54 4.18 -3.26 14.46
C VAL A 54 3.64 -4.66 14.74
N SER A 55 2.47 -4.77 15.38
CA SER A 55 1.89 -6.08 15.67
C SER A 55 1.36 -6.79 14.40
N PRO A 56 1.32 -8.14 14.37
CA PRO A 56 0.68 -8.90 13.28
C PRO A 56 -0.78 -8.51 13.02
N THR A 57 -1.51 -8.14 14.07
CA THR A 57 -2.88 -7.62 13.97
C THR A 57 -2.92 -6.29 13.22
N SER A 58 -2.01 -5.37 13.53
CA SER A 58 -1.88 -4.10 12.82
C SER A 58 -1.52 -4.32 11.35
N VAL A 59 -0.56 -5.20 11.06
CA VAL A 59 -0.23 -5.59 9.68
C VAL A 59 -1.46 -6.12 8.94
N SER A 60 -2.21 -7.02 9.55
CA SER A 60 -3.42 -7.59 8.93
C SER A 60 -4.46 -6.51 8.58
N GLN A 61 -4.64 -5.52 9.47
CA GLN A 61 -5.54 -4.38 9.21
C GLN A 61 -5.02 -3.50 8.06
N HIS A 62 -3.72 -3.21 8.02
CA HIS A 62 -3.11 -2.45 6.94
C HIS A 62 -3.19 -3.19 5.59
N LEU A 63 -2.90 -4.49 5.56
CA LEU A 63 -3.03 -5.33 4.37
C LEU A 63 -4.49 -5.42 3.88
N ALA A 64 -5.47 -5.45 4.79
CA ALA A 64 -6.88 -5.41 4.41
C ALA A 64 -7.24 -4.10 3.68
N LYS A 65 -6.78 -2.95 4.20
CA LYS A 65 -6.96 -1.64 3.55
C LYS A 65 -6.27 -1.58 2.19
N LEU A 66 -5.01 -2.02 2.11
CA LEU A 66 -4.25 -2.06 0.86
C LEU A 66 -4.91 -2.97 -0.19
N ARG A 67 -5.47 -4.10 0.24
CA ARG A 67 -6.20 -5.03 -0.64
C ARG A 67 -7.51 -4.44 -1.13
N HIS A 68 -8.26 -3.75 -0.26
CA HIS A 68 -9.48 -3.04 -0.67
C HIS A 68 -9.20 -1.94 -1.70
N ALA A 69 -8.05 -1.29 -1.60
CA ALA A 69 -7.58 -0.34 -2.61
C ALA A 69 -6.92 -0.99 -3.84
N GLY A 70 -6.90 -2.32 -3.95
CA GLY A 70 -6.34 -3.05 -5.08
C GLY A 70 -4.81 -3.04 -5.18
N LEU A 71 -4.09 -2.54 -4.16
CA LEU A 71 -2.64 -2.39 -4.19
C LEU A 71 -1.87 -3.66 -3.87
N VAL A 72 -2.47 -4.58 -3.12
CA VAL A 72 -1.84 -5.86 -2.77
C VAL A 72 -2.83 -7.00 -3.01
N ARG A 73 -2.29 -8.17 -3.30
CA ARG A 73 -3.03 -9.43 -3.37
C ARG A 73 -2.56 -10.32 -2.23
N GLY A 74 -3.48 -11.06 -1.62
CA GLY A 74 -3.15 -12.06 -0.62
C GLY A 74 -3.46 -13.44 -1.16
N ARG A 75 -2.54 -14.39 -0.97
CA ARG A 75 -2.83 -15.82 -1.08
C ARG A 75 -2.94 -16.38 0.33
N ARG A 76 -3.95 -17.22 0.57
CA ARG A 76 -4.05 -18.02 1.79
C ARG A 76 -3.34 -19.34 1.51
N GLU A 77 -2.14 -19.52 2.03
CA GLU A 77 -1.49 -20.83 2.09
C GLU A 77 -1.70 -21.38 3.51
N GLY A 78 -2.29 -22.57 3.59
CA GLY A 78 -2.77 -23.16 4.83
C GLY A 78 -1.62 -23.44 5.80
N THR A 79 -1.83 -23.08 7.07
CA THR A 79 -0.97 -23.58 8.14
C THR A 79 -1.24 -25.06 8.31
N TYR A 80 -0.28 -25.89 7.94
CA TYR A 80 -0.26 -27.29 8.33
C TYR A 80 -0.17 -27.34 9.87
N VAL A 81 -1.22 -27.80 10.54
CA VAL A 81 -1.11 -28.26 11.92
C VAL A 81 -0.55 -29.67 11.84
N SER A 82 0.77 -29.81 12.00
CA SER A 82 1.36 -31.11 12.32
C SER A 82 1.38 -31.25 13.84
N THR A 83 0.42 -32.05 14.33
CA THR A 83 0.37 -32.72 15.64
C THR A 83 0.03 -31.86 16.84
#